data_AF-A0A136L2I1-F1
#
_entry.id   AF-A0A136L2I1-F1
#
_cell.length_a   1.000
_cell.length_b   1.000
_cell.length_c   1.000
_cell.angle_alpha   90.00
_cell.angle_beta   90.00
_cell.angle_gamma   90.00
#
_symmetry.space_group_name_H-M   'P 1'
#
loop_
_entity.id
_entity.type
_entity.pdbx_description
1 polymer ?
#
loop_
_entity_poly.entity_id
_entity_poly.type
_entity_poly.pdbx_seq_one_letter_code
_entity_poly.pdbx_strand_id
1 'polypeptide(L)'
;MLGKNLFLVIKNQSKSFSQKTKAQSMVEFAISLPILIILFSGMVEFGFMLNTYLSLQDATRAAARYYANSAPFEIENEGTPSEVIVDDEDFYPNVANFVVNTLAPTDYVTARQIPVDPSRDNILVSVISVDVDETATPPVISTITRHPDGAEFYYHYNTTSPSSLYTDDVIEDFMTTDSSTPVDAGLLIIEIYYSYEGVLGLPWTLPFFSESDPTMLYASTIMPLVAAKP
;
A
#
# COMPACT_ATOMS: atom_id res chain seq x y z
N MET A 1 29.79 -67.06 -78.51
CA MET A 1 29.73 -65.59 -78.40
C MET A 1 28.68 -65.22 -77.36
N LEU A 2 29.04 -64.25 -76.54
CA LEU A 2 28.61 -64.02 -75.17
C LEU A 2 27.12 -63.66 -74.98
N GLY A 3 26.63 -63.98 -73.78
CA GLY A 3 25.25 -63.86 -73.34
C GLY A 3 24.80 -62.43 -73.07
N LYS A 4 23.48 -62.24 -73.16
CA LYS A 4 22.75 -61.02 -72.85
C LYS A 4 22.76 -60.78 -71.34
N ASN A 5 23.29 -59.64 -70.91
CA ASN A 5 23.17 -59.16 -69.53
C ASN A 5 21.75 -58.60 -69.31
N LEU A 6 20.95 -59.33 -68.55
CA LEU A 6 19.67 -58.86 -68.01
C LEU A 6 19.94 -58.25 -66.63
N PHE A 7 19.98 -56.93 -66.54
CA PHE A 7 20.21 -56.21 -65.28
C PHE A 7 18.89 -56.11 -64.53
N LEU A 8 18.74 -56.87 -63.43
CA LEU A 8 17.59 -56.80 -62.54
C LEU A 8 17.86 -55.73 -61.47
N VAL A 9 17.28 -54.55 -61.65
CA VAL A 9 17.34 -53.46 -60.66
C VAL A 9 16.40 -53.79 -59.51
N ILE A 10 16.95 -54.26 -58.38
CA ILE A 10 16.20 -54.42 -57.13
C ILE A 10 16.04 -53.03 -56.51
N LYS A 11 14.82 -52.50 -56.52
CA LYS A 11 14.48 -51.23 -55.87
C LYS A 11 14.40 -51.47 -54.36
N ASN A 12 15.42 -51.05 -53.62
CA ASN A 12 15.45 -51.15 -52.16
C ASN A 12 14.45 -50.15 -51.56
N GLN A 13 13.30 -50.64 -51.12
CA GLN A 13 12.33 -49.81 -50.40
C GLN A 13 12.76 -49.66 -48.94
N SER A 14 13.53 -48.60 -48.68
CA SER A 14 13.70 -48.06 -47.33
C SER A 14 12.33 -47.62 -46.80
N LYS A 15 11.70 -48.44 -45.96
CA LYS A 15 10.54 -48.03 -45.14
C LYS A 15 10.98 -46.88 -44.23
N SER A 16 10.60 -45.66 -44.60
CA SER A 16 10.64 -44.50 -43.72
C SER A 16 9.68 -44.72 -42.55
N PHE A 17 10.21 -44.76 -41.32
CA PHE A 17 9.42 -44.70 -40.10
C PHE A 17 8.82 -43.29 -39.97
N SER A 18 7.66 -43.09 -40.61
CA SER A 18 6.79 -41.94 -40.31
C SER A 18 6.07 -42.22 -39.00
N GLN A 19 6.67 -41.76 -37.91
CA GLN A 19 6.11 -41.91 -36.57
C GLN A 19 6.41 -40.69 -35.71
N LYS A 20 6.01 -39.49 -36.18
CA LYS A 20 6.21 -38.26 -35.39
C LYS A 20 5.09 -37.26 -35.65
N THR A 21 3.98 -37.37 -34.92
CA THR A 21 3.03 -36.26 -34.76
C THR A 21 2.23 -36.36 -33.45
N LYS A 22 1.75 -37.55 -33.06
CA LYS A 22 0.85 -37.69 -31.89
C LYS A 22 1.48 -37.41 -30.52
N ALA A 23 2.78 -37.64 -30.33
CA ALA A 23 3.45 -37.39 -29.05
C ALA A 23 3.99 -35.96 -28.91
N GLN A 24 4.15 -35.22 -30.01
CA GLN A 24 4.74 -33.88 -29.99
C GLN A 24 3.82 -32.86 -29.31
N SER A 25 2.51 -32.88 -29.61
CA SER A 25 1.53 -32.00 -28.96
C SER A 25 1.45 -32.24 -27.45
N MET A 26 1.62 -33.49 -27.00
CA MET A 26 1.64 -33.82 -25.57
C MET A 26 2.89 -33.25 -24.88
N VAL A 27 4.05 -33.25 -25.56
CA VAL A 27 5.28 -32.64 -25.04
C VAL A 27 5.18 -31.11 -25.01
N GLU A 28 4.64 -30.48 -26.06
CA GLU A 28 4.41 -29.03 -26.11
C GLU A 28 3.43 -28.57 -25.02
N PHE A 29 2.37 -29.35 -24.76
CA PHE A 29 1.45 -29.08 -23.66
C PHE A 29 2.12 -29.28 -22.29
N ALA A 30 2.89 -30.36 -22.11
CA ALA A 30 3.60 -30.62 -20.86
C ALA A 30 4.62 -29.53 -20.50
N ILE A 31 5.20 -28.85 -21.51
CA ILE A 31 6.13 -27.73 -21.29
C ILE A 31 5.40 -26.41 -21.07
N SER A 32 4.26 -26.16 -21.73
CA SER A 32 3.51 -24.92 -21.56
C SER A 32 2.69 -24.89 -20.25
N LEU A 33 2.21 -26.05 -19.77
CA LEU A 33 1.40 -26.13 -18.57
C LEU A 33 2.07 -25.55 -17.30
N PRO A 34 3.34 -25.84 -16.97
CA PRO A 34 4.03 -25.21 -15.84
C PRO A 34 4.11 -23.69 -15.94
N ILE A 35 4.34 -23.16 -17.14
CA ILE A 35 4.41 -21.71 -17.38
C ILE A 35 3.03 -21.08 -17.13
N LEU A 36 1.96 -21.73 -17.60
CA LEU A 36 0.59 -21.28 -17.34
C LEU A 36 0.25 -21.30 -15.85
N ILE A 37 0.71 -22.30 -15.09
CA ILE A 37 0.50 -22.38 -13.63
C ILE A 37 1.22 -21.25 -12.91
N ILE A 38 2.48 -20.96 -13.27
CA ILE A 38 3.24 -19.84 -12.70
C ILE A 38 2.55 -18.51 -12.99
N LEU A 39 2.13 -18.29 -14.24
CA LEU A 39 1.44 -17.06 -14.64
C LEU A 39 0.09 -16.91 -13.93
N PHE A 40 -0.70 -17.99 -13.86
CA PHE A 40 -2.00 -17.98 -13.22
C PHE A 40 -1.88 -17.75 -11.71
N SER A 41 -0.95 -18.42 -11.04
CA SER A 41 -0.71 -18.20 -9.61
C SER A 41 -0.22 -16.79 -9.31
N GLY A 42 0.66 -16.21 -10.15
CA GLY A 42 1.06 -14.81 -10.01
C GLY A 42 -0.12 -13.85 -10.13
N MET A 43 -1.04 -14.10 -11.08
CA MET A 43 -2.27 -13.31 -11.21
C MET A 43 -3.19 -13.43 -9.99
N VAL A 44 -3.32 -14.63 -9.41
CA VAL A 44 -4.12 -14.85 -8.19
C VAL A 44 -3.48 -14.15 -6.98
N GLU A 45 -2.17 -14.28 -6.80
CA GLU A 45 -1.41 -13.62 -5.73
C GLU A 45 -1.53 -12.09 -5.83
N PHE A 46 -1.38 -11.54 -7.03
CA PHE A 46 -1.60 -10.11 -7.28
C PHE A 46 -3.03 -9.67 -6.92
N GLY A 47 -4.03 -10.52 -7.20
CA GLY A 47 -5.41 -10.26 -6.79
C GLY A 47 -5.58 -10.14 -5.27
N PHE A 48 -4.93 -11.01 -4.49
CA PHE A 48 -4.90 -10.92 -3.03
C PHE A 48 -4.17 -9.67 -2.53
N MET A 49 -3.03 -9.34 -3.12
CA MET A 49 -2.27 -8.13 -2.80
C MET A 49 -3.09 -6.87 -3.07
N LEU A 50 -3.70 -6.75 -4.25
CA LEU A 50 -4.57 -5.63 -4.62
C LEU A 50 -5.77 -5.52 -3.68
N ASN A 51 -6.38 -6.65 -3.33
CA ASN A 51 -7.49 -6.66 -2.39
C ASN A 51 -7.08 -6.23 -0.98
N THR A 52 -5.85 -6.53 -0.55
CA THR A 52 -5.26 -6.01 0.70
C THR A 52 -5.06 -4.51 0.60
N TYR A 53 -4.43 -4.03 -0.48
CA TYR A 53 -4.20 -2.61 -0.75
C TYR A 53 -5.50 -1.79 -0.70
N LEU A 54 -6.58 -2.26 -1.34
CA LEU A 54 -7.87 -1.59 -1.31
C LEU A 54 -8.43 -1.49 0.12
N SER A 55 -8.29 -2.54 0.93
CA SER A 55 -8.70 -2.51 2.34
C SER A 55 -7.89 -1.51 3.18
N LEU A 56 -6.57 -1.39 2.95
CA LEU A 56 -5.73 -0.37 3.59
C LEU A 56 -6.21 1.05 3.24
N GLN A 57 -6.51 1.28 1.96
CA GLN A 57 -7.02 2.57 1.48
C GLN A 57 -8.40 2.89 2.08
N ASP A 58 -9.30 1.91 2.16
CA ASP A 58 -10.63 2.10 2.74
C ASP A 58 -10.55 2.36 4.25
N ALA A 59 -9.65 1.67 4.97
CA ALA A 59 -9.45 1.86 6.40
C ALA A 59 -8.92 3.26 6.74
N THR A 60 -7.89 3.74 6.03
CA THR A 60 -7.38 5.11 6.21
C THR A 60 -8.43 6.16 5.89
N ARG A 61 -9.25 5.94 4.84
CA ARG A 61 -10.37 6.83 4.49
C ARG A 61 -11.46 6.87 5.55
N ALA A 62 -11.84 5.72 6.07
CA ALA A 62 -12.87 5.61 7.10
C ALA A 62 -12.42 6.32 8.38
N ALA A 63 -11.18 6.10 8.82
CA ALA A 63 -10.59 6.77 9.97
C ALA A 63 -10.52 8.29 9.76
N ALA A 64 -9.95 8.75 8.65
CA ALA A 64 -9.82 10.18 8.38
C ALA A 64 -11.18 10.88 8.37
N ARG A 65 -12.19 10.27 7.76
CA ARG A 65 -13.56 10.82 7.76
C ARG A 65 -14.18 10.90 9.14
N TYR A 66 -13.95 9.89 9.97
CA TYR A 66 -14.50 9.83 11.33
C TYR A 66 -13.88 10.91 12.21
N TYR A 67 -12.56 11.10 12.13
CA TYR A 67 -11.82 12.04 12.98
C TYR A 67 -11.67 13.46 12.41
N ALA A 68 -12.03 13.72 11.15
CA ALA A 68 -11.96 15.06 10.52
C ALA A 68 -12.75 16.16 11.26
N ASN A 69 -13.73 15.79 12.08
CA ASN A 69 -14.51 16.73 12.91
C ASN A 69 -14.22 16.61 14.41
N SER A 70 -13.24 15.79 14.80
CA SER A 70 -12.82 15.65 16.20
C SER A 70 -11.72 16.67 16.51
N ALA A 71 -11.61 17.07 17.77
CA ALA A 71 -10.54 17.97 18.20
C ALA A 71 -9.30 17.14 18.56
N PRO A 72 -8.12 17.44 17.98
CA PRO A 72 -6.85 16.82 18.38
C PRO A 72 -6.21 17.53 19.58
N PHE A 73 -6.92 18.49 20.18
CA PHE A 73 -6.42 19.33 21.26
C PHE A 73 -7.41 19.32 22.42
N GLU A 74 -6.88 19.40 23.62
CA GLU A 74 -7.64 19.55 24.85
C GLU A 74 -7.21 20.78 25.65
N ILE A 75 -8.08 21.20 26.58
CA ILE A 75 -7.81 22.34 27.46
C ILE A 75 -7.38 21.79 28.81
N GLU A 76 -6.13 22.02 29.19
CA GLU A 76 -5.66 21.75 30.53
C GLU A 76 -5.97 22.90 31.48
N ASN A 77 -6.28 22.58 32.74
CA ASN A 77 -6.54 23.55 33.81
C ASN A 77 -7.68 24.56 33.47
N GLU A 78 -8.71 24.10 32.77
CA GLU A 78 -9.87 24.89 32.35
C GLU A 78 -10.43 25.74 33.51
N GLY A 79 -10.60 27.04 33.27
CA GLY A 79 -11.15 27.98 34.25
C GLY A 79 -10.14 28.46 35.31
N THR A 80 -8.84 28.17 35.14
CA THR A 80 -7.77 28.70 35.98
C THR A 80 -6.91 29.72 35.21
N PRO A 81 -6.12 30.58 35.90
CA PRO A 81 -5.14 31.45 35.23
C PRO A 81 -4.01 30.71 34.49
N SER A 82 -3.92 29.38 34.62
CA SER A 82 -2.93 28.52 33.96
C SER A 82 -3.54 27.67 32.85
N GLU A 83 -4.72 28.05 32.36
CA GLU A 83 -5.37 27.40 31.21
C GLU A 83 -4.47 27.42 29.97
N VAL A 84 -4.30 26.26 29.35
CA VAL A 84 -3.45 26.07 28.18
C VAL A 84 -4.06 25.02 27.25
N ILE A 85 -3.86 25.19 25.94
CA ILE A 85 -4.23 24.22 24.93
C ILE A 85 -3.05 23.28 24.73
N VAL A 86 -3.29 21.97 24.84
CA VAL A 86 -2.30 20.91 24.62
C VAL A 86 -2.83 19.91 23.60
N ASP A 87 -1.93 19.12 23.01
CA ASP A 87 -2.31 18.00 22.16
C ASP A 87 -3.01 16.91 22.99
N ASP A 88 -4.13 16.39 22.47
CA ASP A 88 -4.82 15.24 23.05
C ASP A 88 -4.01 13.97 22.76
N GLU A 89 -3.35 13.44 23.80
CA GLU A 89 -2.52 12.24 23.71
C GLU A 89 -3.32 11.01 23.25
N ASP A 90 -4.63 10.97 23.48
CA ASP A 90 -5.51 9.87 23.08
C ASP A 90 -5.99 10.01 21.63
N PHE A 91 -6.00 11.20 21.04
CA PHE A 91 -6.49 11.42 19.67
C PHE A 91 -5.77 10.54 18.65
N TYR A 92 -4.43 10.63 18.59
CA TYR A 92 -3.62 9.92 17.62
C TYR A 92 -3.69 8.38 17.75
N PRO A 93 -3.53 7.78 18.95
CA PRO A 93 -3.69 6.34 19.11
C PRO A 93 -5.12 5.88 18.81
N ASN A 94 -6.14 6.69 19.09
CA ASN A 94 -7.53 6.36 18.74
C ASN A 94 -7.77 6.35 17.23
N VAL A 95 -7.18 7.29 16.49
CA VAL A 95 -7.21 7.32 15.01
C VAL A 95 -6.58 6.04 14.45
N ALA A 96 -5.40 5.68 14.92
CA ALA A 96 -4.69 4.53 14.38
C ALA A 96 -5.33 3.19 14.82
N ASN A 97 -5.86 3.10 16.04
CA ASN A 97 -6.69 1.97 16.47
C ASN A 97 -7.94 1.80 15.61
N PHE A 98 -8.55 2.89 15.17
CA PHE A 98 -9.69 2.81 14.26
C PHE A 98 -9.30 2.14 12.94
N VAL A 99 -8.12 2.48 12.39
CA VAL A 99 -7.58 1.82 11.19
C VAL A 99 -7.38 0.33 11.44
N VAL A 100 -6.72 -0.05 12.53
CA VAL A 100 -6.49 -1.47 12.90
C VAL A 100 -7.80 -2.24 13.05
N ASN A 101 -8.77 -1.68 13.78
CA ASN A 101 -10.08 -2.30 13.99
C ASN A 101 -10.88 -2.44 12.68
N THR A 102 -10.66 -1.53 11.73
CA THR A 102 -11.29 -1.63 10.40
C THR A 102 -10.68 -2.76 9.57
N LEU A 103 -9.37 -2.99 9.70
CA LEU A 103 -8.64 -4.05 8.97
C LEU A 103 -8.82 -5.44 9.57
N ALA A 104 -8.91 -5.53 10.91
CA ALA A 104 -9.03 -6.77 11.64
C ALA A 104 -10.00 -6.61 12.83
N PRO A 105 -11.32 -6.56 12.59
CA PRO A 105 -12.29 -6.35 13.65
C PRO A 105 -12.34 -7.54 14.61
N THR A 106 -12.15 -7.26 15.90
CA THR A 106 -12.13 -8.28 16.98
C THR A 106 -13.51 -8.91 17.21
N ASP A 107 -14.59 -8.14 16.99
CA ASP A 107 -15.96 -8.58 17.30
C ASP A 107 -16.59 -9.48 16.21
N TYR A 108 -15.93 -9.61 15.05
CA TYR A 108 -16.45 -10.33 13.89
C TYR A 108 -15.46 -11.37 13.37
N VAL A 109 -15.40 -12.53 14.04
CA VAL A 109 -14.48 -13.64 13.68
C VAL A 109 -14.71 -14.25 12.29
N THR A 110 -15.85 -13.95 11.65
CA THR A 110 -16.15 -14.39 10.27
C THR A 110 -15.73 -13.37 9.21
N ALA A 111 -15.38 -12.15 9.61
CA ALA A 111 -14.89 -11.14 8.69
C ALA A 111 -13.45 -11.48 8.27
N ARG A 112 -13.05 -11.00 7.09
CA ARG A 112 -11.64 -11.06 6.67
C ARG A 112 -10.81 -10.26 7.67
N GLN A 113 -9.66 -10.81 8.04
CA GLN A 113 -8.68 -10.15 8.90
C GLN A 113 -7.43 -9.82 8.10
N ILE A 114 -6.99 -8.57 8.19
CA ILE A 114 -5.69 -8.09 7.73
C ILE A 114 -4.97 -7.58 8.98
N PRO A 115 -4.38 -8.49 9.78
CA PRO A 115 -3.75 -8.10 11.02
C PRO A 115 -2.51 -7.25 10.73
N VAL A 116 -2.38 -6.13 11.44
CA VAL A 116 -1.19 -5.28 11.39
C VAL A 116 -0.15 -5.86 12.33
N ASP A 117 1.05 -6.13 11.83
CA ASP A 117 2.17 -6.65 12.62
C ASP A 117 2.98 -5.50 13.23
N PRO A 118 3.00 -5.33 14.56
CA PRO A 118 3.71 -4.21 15.19
C PRO A 118 5.23 -4.24 14.98
N SER A 119 5.81 -5.36 14.55
CA SER A 119 7.25 -5.50 14.30
C SER A 119 7.69 -5.11 12.89
N ARG A 120 6.75 -4.89 11.96
CA ARG A 120 7.04 -4.64 10.54
C ARG A 120 6.20 -3.53 9.93
N ASP A 121 4.98 -3.35 10.42
CA ASP A 121 4.01 -2.41 9.88
C ASP A 121 3.95 -1.13 10.71
N ASN A 122 3.66 -0.02 10.05
CA ASN A 122 3.59 1.28 10.69
C ASN A 122 2.35 2.04 10.25
N ILE A 123 1.75 2.78 11.18
CA ILE A 123 0.66 3.72 10.91
C ILE A 123 1.12 5.08 11.43
N LEU A 124 1.14 6.07 10.54
CA LEU A 124 1.47 7.45 10.85
C LEU A 124 0.19 8.27 10.86
N VAL A 125 0.03 9.08 11.90
CA VAL A 125 -1.06 10.05 12.02
C VAL A 125 -0.42 11.41 12.20
N SER A 126 -0.67 12.31 11.25
CA SER A 126 -0.15 13.67 11.28
C SER A 126 -1.30 14.66 11.31
N VAL A 127 -1.24 15.59 12.26
CA VAL A 127 -2.12 16.75 12.30
C VAL A 127 -1.27 17.97 11.93
N ILE A 128 -1.73 18.78 10.99
CA ILE A 128 -0.98 19.89 10.45
C ILE A 128 -1.85 21.14 10.39
N SER A 129 -1.33 22.25 10.87
CA SER A 129 -1.93 23.57 10.78
C SER A 129 -1.13 24.41 9.79
N VAL A 130 -1.79 24.90 8.75
CA VAL A 130 -1.22 25.77 7.72
C VAL A 130 -1.81 27.16 7.92
N ASP A 131 -0.94 28.12 8.21
CA ASP A 131 -1.26 29.55 8.38
C ASP A 131 -0.82 30.32 7.12
N VAL A 132 -1.62 31.28 6.71
CA VAL A 132 -1.43 32.07 5.49
C VAL A 132 -1.43 33.56 5.82
N ASP A 133 -0.38 34.26 5.39
CA ASP A 133 -0.37 35.72 5.41
C ASP A 133 -1.26 36.28 4.29
N GLU A 134 -2.53 36.52 4.62
CA GLU A 134 -3.50 37.13 3.73
C GLU A 134 -3.17 38.60 3.37
N THR A 135 -2.25 39.25 4.11
CA THR A 135 -1.84 40.63 3.83
C THR A 135 -0.79 40.72 2.73
N ALA A 136 -0.09 39.62 2.44
CA ALA A 136 0.81 39.52 1.31
C ALA A 136 0.06 39.56 -0.03
N THR A 137 0.70 40.07 -1.09
CA THR A 137 0.11 40.13 -2.43
C THR A 137 1.04 39.48 -3.46
N PRO A 138 0.77 38.23 -3.89
CA PRO A 138 -0.34 37.36 -3.49
C PRO A 138 -0.19 36.81 -2.06
N PRO A 139 -1.27 36.28 -1.44
CA PRO A 139 -1.20 35.57 -0.16
C PRO A 139 -0.16 34.44 -0.21
N VAL A 140 0.60 34.27 0.87
CA VAL A 140 1.65 33.26 0.98
C VAL A 140 1.51 32.50 2.29
N ILE A 141 1.94 31.24 2.31
CA ILE A 141 1.98 30.45 3.54
C ILE A 141 2.99 31.11 4.49
N SER A 142 2.54 31.43 5.71
CA SER A 142 3.39 32.02 6.76
C SER A 142 4.08 30.94 7.57
N THR A 143 3.36 29.88 7.93
CA THR A 143 3.85 28.82 8.82
C THR A 143 3.11 27.51 8.56
N ILE A 144 3.84 26.38 8.62
CA ILE A 144 3.28 25.03 8.67
C ILE A 144 3.70 24.45 10.02
N THR A 145 2.72 24.18 10.88
CA THR A 145 2.93 23.61 12.21
C THR A 145 2.44 22.17 12.21
N ARG A 146 3.26 21.25 12.75
CA ARG A 146 2.90 19.84 12.93
C ARG A 146 2.60 19.58 14.38
N HIS A 147 1.51 18.87 14.61
CA HIS A 147 1.03 18.50 15.93
C HIS A 147 1.17 16.99 16.13
N PRO A 148 1.74 16.53 17.27
CA PRO A 148 2.28 17.35 18.35
C PRO A 148 3.62 18.01 17.97
N ASP A 149 3.94 19.13 18.62
CA ASP A 149 5.12 19.94 18.29
C ASP A 149 6.42 19.10 18.25
N GLY A 150 7.08 19.09 17.10
CA GLY A 150 8.37 18.43 16.92
C GLY A 150 8.32 16.91 16.73
N ALA A 151 7.14 16.29 16.54
CA ALA A 151 7.02 14.88 16.27
C ALA A 151 5.93 14.52 15.24
N GLU A 152 6.20 13.50 14.42
CA GLU A 152 5.16 12.73 13.73
C GLU A 152 4.65 11.67 14.72
N PHE A 153 3.33 11.48 14.82
CA PHE A 153 2.81 10.44 15.72
C PHE A 153 2.77 9.08 15.02
N TYR A 154 3.50 8.12 15.58
CA TYR A 154 3.57 6.74 15.13
C TYR A 154 2.86 5.84 16.13
N TYR A 155 1.85 5.08 15.70
CA TYR A 155 1.09 4.24 16.62
C TYR A 155 1.60 2.79 16.74
N HIS A 156 2.35 2.29 15.76
CA HIS A 156 2.94 0.94 15.81
C HIS A 156 4.39 1.03 15.30
N TYR A 157 5.34 0.39 15.98
CA TYR A 157 6.77 0.68 15.76
C TYR A 157 7.65 -0.57 15.59
N ASN A 158 8.42 -0.56 14.49
CA ASN A 158 9.76 -1.16 14.36
C ASN A 158 10.80 -0.04 14.46
N THR A 159 12.03 -0.34 14.89
CA THR A 159 13.25 0.48 14.77
C THR A 159 13.54 1.20 13.43
N THR A 160 12.71 1.04 12.40
CA THR A 160 12.83 1.65 11.07
C THR A 160 11.52 2.38 10.74
N SER A 161 11.38 3.61 11.22
CA SER A 161 10.23 4.44 10.85
C SER A 161 10.43 5.08 9.49
N PRO A 162 9.59 4.77 8.50
CA PRO A 162 9.53 5.59 7.30
C PRO A 162 9.05 6.98 7.71
N SER A 163 9.72 8.02 7.25
CA SER A 163 9.23 9.40 7.38
C SER A 163 7.94 9.57 6.58
N SER A 164 7.07 10.48 7.01
CA SER A 164 5.91 10.88 6.21
C SER A 164 6.31 11.27 4.79
N LEU A 165 5.52 10.86 3.80
CA LEU A 165 5.69 11.37 2.43
C LEU A 165 5.15 12.80 2.27
N TYR A 166 4.41 13.30 3.26
CA TYR A 166 3.86 14.65 3.29
C TYR A 166 4.78 15.55 4.09
N THR A 167 5.92 15.93 3.50
CA THR A 167 6.82 16.95 4.06
C THR A 167 6.22 18.35 3.92
N ASP A 168 6.78 19.34 4.63
CA ASP A 168 6.31 20.72 4.56
C ASP A 168 6.42 21.27 3.11
N ASP A 169 7.51 20.96 2.41
CA ASP A 169 7.70 21.32 1.00
C ASP A 169 6.60 20.72 0.10
N VAL A 170 6.20 19.47 0.34
CA VAL A 170 5.15 18.79 -0.44
C VAL A 170 3.80 19.44 -0.18
N ILE A 171 3.53 19.87 1.06
CA ILE A 171 2.29 20.56 1.43
C ILE A 171 2.25 21.96 0.82
N GLU A 172 3.36 22.69 0.87
CA GLU A 172 3.47 24.01 0.25
C GLU A 172 3.28 23.95 -1.27
N ASP A 173 3.94 23.00 -1.95
CA ASP A 173 3.76 22.77 -3.40
C ASP A 173 2.29 22.42 -3.70
N PHE A 174 1.68 21.52 -2.92
CA PHE A 174 0.27 21.15 -3.09
C PHE A 174 -0.69 22.34 -2.95
N MET A 175 -0.45 23.24 -1.99
CA MET A 175 -1.33 24.39 -1.72
C MET A 175 -1.13 25.55 -2.71
N THR A 176 -0.01 25.57 -3.44
CA THR A 176 0.35 26.64 -4.39
C THR A 176 0.39 26.18 -5.85
N THR A 177 0.15 24.89 -6.10
CA THR A 177 0.09 24.28 -7.43
C THR A 177 -0.84 25.04 -8.37
N ASP A 178 -0.47 25.16 -9.64
CA ASP A 178 -1.26 25.84 -10.68
C ASP A 178 -1.63 27.30 -10.33
N SER A 179 -0.79 27.97 -9.53
CA SER A 179 -1.04 29.34 -9.03
C SER A 179 -2.30 29.45 -8.16
N SER A 180 -2.67 28.39 -7.45
CA SER A 180 -3.70 28.47 -6.40
C SER A 180 -3.26 29.43 -5.31
N THR A 181 -4.20 30.25 -4.83
CA THR A 181 -4.00 31.07 -3.65
C THR A 181 -4.13 30.19 -2.42
N PRO A 182 -3.08 30.07 -1.57
CA PRO A 182 -3.17 29.28 -0.35
C PRO A 182 -4.21 29.88 0.59
N VAL A 183 -4.79 29.04 1.45
CA VAL A 183 -5.75 29.43 2.49
C VAL A 183 -5.41 28.71 3.80
N ASP A 184 -5.77 29.31 4.92
CA ASP A 184 -5.64 28.67 6.23
C ASP A 184 -6.36 27.32 6.25
N ALA A 185 -5.64 26.29 6.67
CA ALA A 185 -6.14 24.92 6.66
C ALA A 185 -5.60 24.11 7.85
N GLY A 186 -6.47 23.32 8.46
CA GLY A 186 -6.05 22.18 9.26
C GLY A 186 -6.14 20.91 8.43
N LEU A 187 -5.16 20.02 8.53
CA LEU A 187 -5.08 18.77 7.80
C LEU A 187 -4.90 17.60 8.77
N LEU A 188 -5.67 16.54 8.54
CA LEU A 188 -5.44 15.21 9.12
C LEU A 188 -4.92 14.30 8.02
N ILE A 189 -3.73 13.74 8.23
CA ILE A 189 -3.09 12.82 7.30
C ILE A 189 -2.90 11.49 8.02
N ILE A 190 -3.34 10.41 7.37
CA ILE A 190 -3.16 9.05 7.84
C ILE A 190 -2.41 8.28 6.77
N GLU A 191 -1.27 7.71 7.13
CA GLU A 191 -0.45 6.88 6.25
C GLU A 191 -0.30 5.48 6.87
N ILE A 192 -0.36 4.45 6.05
CA ILE A 192 -0.15 3.07 6.47
C ILE A 192 0.91 2.41 5.58
N TYR A 193 1.91 1.82 6.24
CA TYR A 193 2.97 1.02 5.66
C TYR A 193 2.75 -0.41 6.11
N TYR A 194 2.29 -1.26 5.19
CA TYR A 194 1.90 -2.64 5.45
C TYR A 194 2.77 -3.61 4.68
N SER A 195 3.37 -4.56 5.37
CA SER A 195 4.29 -5.56 4.84
C SER A 195 3.50 -6.77 4.33
N TYR A 196 3.29 -6.86 3.01
CA TYR A 196 2.54 -7.95 2.39
C TYR A 196 3.44 -9.18 2.14
N GLU A 197 3.13 -10.28 2.81
CA GLU A 197 3.94 -11.52 2.79
C GLU A 197 3.46 -12.58 1.80
N GLY A 198 2.34 -12.33 1.13
CA GLY A 198 1.74 -13.28 0.22
C GLY A 198 0.82 -14.30 0.90
N VAL A 199 -0.21 -14.73 0.17
CA VAL A 199 -1.27 -15.61 0.69
C VAL A 199 -1.06 -17.06 0.26
N LEU A 200 -0.58 -17.29 -0.97
CA LEU A 200 -0.51 -18.64 -1.53
C LEU A 200 0.73 -19.43 -1.06
N GLY A 201 1.80 -18.76 -0.64
CA GLY A 201 3.03 -19.41 -0.12
C GLY A 201 3.72 -20.34 -1.14
N LEU A 202 3.62 -20.04 -2.44
CA LEU A 202 4.15 -20.91 -3.49
C LEU A 202 5.67 -20.75 -3.64
N PRO A 203 6.42 -21.83 -3.94
CA PRO A 203 7.89 -21.76 -4.00
C PRO A 203 8.45 -20.69 -4.96
N TRP A 204 7.75 -20.38 -6.05
CA TRP A 204 8.15 -19.37 -7.03
C TRP A 204 7.69 -17.95 -6.69
N THR A 205 6.81 -17.76 -5.70
CA THR A 205 6.37 -16.44 -5.20
C THR A 205 7.15 -16.00 -3.96
N LEU A 206 7.74 -16.94 -3.20
CA LEU A 206 8.54 -16.65 -2.00
C LEU A 206 9.66 -15.61 -2.19
N PRO A 207 10.35 -15.51 -3.35
CA PRO A 207 11.35 -14.46 -3.56
C PRO A 207 10.80 -13.03 -3.68
N PHE A 208 9.49 -12.85 -3.64
CA PHE A 208 8.81 -11.56 -3.77
C PHE A 208 7.86 -11.29 -2.60
N PHE A 209 7.28 -12.35 -2.06
CA PHE A 209 6.31 -12.31 -0.97
C PHE A 209 6.67 -13.43 0.02
N SER A 210 7.28 -13.06 1.14
CA SER A 210 7.52 -13.96 2.27
C SER A 210 7.64 -13.19 3.58
N GLU A 211 7.60 -13.89 4.71
CA GLU A 211 7.81 -13.30 6.03
C GLU A 211 9.17 -12.59 6.15
N SER A 212 10.21 -13.15 5.51
CA SER A 212 11.57 -12.60 5.47
C SER A 212 11.80 -11.55 4.38
N ASP A 213 10.92 -11.48 3.39
CA ASP A 213 11.01 -10.55 2.24
C ASP A 213 9.60 -10.11 1.83
N PRO A 214 8.92 -9.30 2.66
CA PRO A 214 7.58 -8.83 2.36
C PRO A 214 7.63 -7.66 1.37
N THR A 215 6.59 -7.55 0.53
CA THR A 215 6.41 -6.38 -0.33
C THR A 215 5.70 -5.27 0.46
N MET A 216 6.30 -4.09 0.54
CA MET A 216 5.68 -2.94 1.21
C MET A 216 4.50 -2.38 0.39
N LEU A 217 3.32 -2.32 1.01
CA LEU A 217 2.15 -1.62 0.52
C LEU A 217 2.02 -0.30 1.28
N TYR A 218 1.86 0.79 0.55
CA TYR A 218 1.65 2.12 1.11
C TYR A 218 0.28 2.65 0.69
N ALA A 219 -0.52 3.10 1.65
CA ALA A 219 -1.75 3.83 1.37
C ALA A 219 -1.84 5.05 2.29
N SER A 220 -2.45 6.13 1.78
CA SER A 220 -2.64 7.34 2.56
C SER A 220 -3.99 8.00 2.30
N THR A 221 -4.45 8.75 3.28
CA THR A 221 -5.60 9.64 3.14
C THR A 221 -5.33 10.97 3.82
N ILE A 222 -5.70 12.06 3.16
CA ILE A 222 -5.70 13.42 3.70
C ILE A 222 -7.15 13.89 3.80
N MET A 223 -7.50 14.50 4.92
CA MET A 223 -8.77 15.22 5.08
C MET A 223 -8.58 16.57 5.77
N PRO A 224 -9.43 17.56 5.47
CA PRO A 224 -9.46 18.79 6.25
C PRO A 224 -9.87 18.46 7.70
N LEU A 225 -9.19 19.09 8.65
CA LEU A 225 -9.42 18.99 10.07
C LEU A 225 -9.73 20.39 10.61
N VAL A 226 -11.02 20.68 10.81
CA VAL A 226 -11.47 22.04 11.14
C VAL A 226 -10.89 22.53 12.47
N ALA A 227 -10.72 21.62 13.43
CA ALA A 227 -10.17 21.94 14.75
C ALA A 227 -8.69 22.32 14.73
N ALA A 228 -7.95 21.95 13.69
CA ALA A 228 -6.53 22.28 13.50
C ALA A 228 -6.32 23.46 12.54
N LYS A 229 -7.39 24.16 12.16
CA LYS A 229 -7.25 25.40 11.41
C LYS A 229 -6.76 26.51 12.36
N PRO A 230 -5.71 27.29 12.00
CA PRO A 230 -5.26 28.42 12.80
C PRO A 230 -6.29 29.55 12.91
#